data_AF-A0A6C2YQV7-F1
#
_entry.id   AF-A0A6C2YQV7-F1
#
_cell.length_a   1.000
_cell.length_b   1.000
_cell.length_c   1.000
_cell.angle_alpha   90.00
_cell.angle_beta   90.00
_cell.angle_gamma   90.00
#
_symmetry.space_group_name_H-M   'P 1'
#
loop_
_entity.id
_entity.type
_entity.pdbx_description
1 polymer ?
#
loop_
_entity_poly.entity_id
_entity_poly.type
_entity_poly.pdbx_seq_one_letter_code
_entity_poly.pdbx_strand_id
1 'polypeptide(L)'
;MESWKLVWRKGFAPCLSTTGLMALREALIQDDHRLTQGTTTTPPPMMCVSEWPVEGACALGYCGWQGEGLTTVTEVEEFFARTCYEADVRMGEPAGCRYFLNWFDDTPRAEMLRDLLEEVERTLSERITGEPNPDAVKSSTTTEPAPKRVASKRKSKKKSGNDVAA
;
A
#
# COMPACT_ATOMS: atom_id res chain seq x y z
N MET A 1 11.12 13.31 14.62
CA MET A 1 10.38 12.07 14.29
C MET A 1 11.29 11.25 13.40
N GLU A 2 11.51 9.98 13.72
CA GLU A 2 12.31 9.07 12.89
C GLU A 2 11.64 8.89 11.52
N SER A 3 12.42 8.85 10.43
CA SER A 3 11.87 8.81 9.07
C SER A 3 10.94 7.62 8.84
N TRP A 4 11.25 6.46 9.42
CA TRP A 4 10.41 5.27 9.32
C TRP A 4 9.05 5.45 10.01
N LYS A 5 9.00 6.10 11.19
CA LYS A 5 7.74 6.41 11.89
C LYS A 5 6.88 7.39 11.09
N LEU A 6 7.51 8.37 10.44
CA LEU A 6 6.81 9.31 9.57
C LEU A 6 6.17 8.59 8.38
N VAL A 7 6.91 7.72 7.70
CA VAL A 7 6.43 6.93 6.56
C VAL A 7 5.35 5.94 7.00
N TRP A 8 5.49 5.31 8.17
CA TRP A 8 4.42 4.50 8.75
C TRP A 8 3.15 5.33 8.95
N ARG A 9 3.24 6.43 9.70
CA ARG A 9 2.09 7.26 10.09
C ARG A 9 1.35 7.89 8.91
N LYS A 10 2.09 8.44 7.95
CA LYS A 10 1.52 9.24 6.86
C LYS A 10 1.41 8.48 5.55
N GLY A 11 2.26 7.48 5.33
CA GLY A 11 2.28 6.63 4.15
C GLY A 11 1.47 5.35 4.36
N PHE A 12 1.98 4.42 5.17
CA PHE A 12 1.46 3.05 5.24
C PHE A 12 0.19 2.87 6.06
N ALA A 13 0.17 3.36 7.30
CA ALA A 13 -0.94 3.17 8.22
C ALA A 13 -2.30 3.61 7.63
N PRO A 14 -2.42 4.71 6.86
CA PRO A 14 -3.66 5.07 6.19
C PRO A 14 -4.11 4.15 5.03
N CYS A 15 -3.19 3.35 4.47
CA CYS A 15 -3.45 2.42 3.36
C CYS A 15 -3.87 1.01 3.82
N LEU A 16 -3.63 0.68 5.09
CA LEU A 16 -3.93 -0.63 5.67
C LEU A 16 -5.34 -0.65 6.27
N SER A 17 -6.08 -1.75 6.12
CA SER A 17 -7.37 -1.88 6.81
C SER A 17 -7.20 -2.09 8.32
N THR A 18 -8.30 -1.93 9.06
CA THR A 18 -8.30 -2.19 10.49
C THR A 18 -8.06 -3.67 10.77
N THR A 19 -8.62 -4.57 9.96
CA THR A 19 -8.40 -6.02 10.08
C THR A 19 -6.92 -6.37 9.83
N GLY A 20 -6.28 -5.78 8.82
CA GLY A 20 -4.85 -5.94 8.56
C GLY A 20 -3.99 -5.50 9.72
N LEU A 21 -4.27 -4.33 10.31
CA LEU A 21 -3.54 -3.84 11.48
C LEU A 21 -3.77 -4.71 12.72
N MET A 22 -4.97 -5.24 12.93
CA MET A 22 -5.25 -6.18 14.02
C MET A 22 -4.48 -7.49 13.85
N ALA A 23 -4.43 -8.03 12.63
CA ALA A 23 -3.66 -9.23 12.32
C ALA A 23 -2.16 -9.02 12.54
N LEU A 24 -1.62 -7.88 12.10
CA LEU A 24 -0.22 -7.51 12.34
C LEU A 24 0.07 -7.33 13.83
N ARG A 25 -0.81 -6.65 14.57
CA ARG A 25 -0.68 -6.50 16.03
C ARG A 25 -0.53 -7.85 16.72
N GLU A 26 -1.38 -8.82 16.39
CA GLU A 26 -1.32 -10.15 16.99
C GLU A 26 0.01 -10.85 16.67
N ALA A 27 0.45 -10.78 15.41
CA ALA A 27 1.72 -11.35 15.00
C ALA A 27 2.92 -10.74 15.73
N LEU A 28 2.89 -9.42 15.96
CA LEU A 28 3.94 -8.71 16.70
C LEU A 28 3.97 -9.11 18.18
N ILE A 29 2.81 -9.25 18.83
CA ILE A 29 2.69 -9.67 20.24
C ILE A 29 3.22 -11.09 20.42
N GLN A 30 2.93 -11.99 19.47
CA GLN A 30 3.30 -13.40 19.56
C GLN A 30 4.72 -13.70 19.07
N ASP A 31 5.45 -12.72 18.52
CA ASP A 31 6.67 -12.96 17.74
C ASP A 31 6.44 -14.07 16.68
N ASP A 32 5.40 -13.90 15.86
CA ASP A 32 5.03 -14.90 14.87
C ASP A 32 6.16 -15.07 13.84
N HIS A 33 6.71 -16.28 13.74
CA HIS A 33 7.78 -16.62 12.80
C HIS A 33 7.39 -16.42 11.33
N ARG A 34 6.08 -16.40 11.02
CA ARG A 34 5.55 -16.12 9.67
C ARG A 34 5.61 -14.64 9.32
N LEU A 35 5.81 -13.75 10.29
CA LEU A 35 6.17 -12.34 10.05
C LEU A 35 7.68 -12.27 9.80
N THR A 36 8.07 -12.19 8.52
CA THR A 36 9.47 -12.31 8.07
C THR A 36 10.08 -10.96 7.72
N GLN A 37 11.39 -10.77 7.95
CA GLN A 37 12.18 -9.63 7.48
C GLN A 37 12.96 -10.02 6.21
N GLY A 38 13.26 -9.06 5.33
CA GLY A 38 14.11 -9.23 4.15
C GLY A 38 13.42 -9.83 2.91
N THR A 39 12.11 -10.12 2.96
CA THR A 39 11.33 -10.58 1.81
C THR A 39 9.86 -10.17 1.94
N THR A 40 9.18 -9.89 0.83
CA THR A 40 7.73 -9.59 0.84
C THR A 40 6.91 -10.80 1.24
N THR A 41 7.25 -11.97 0.68
CA THR A 41 6.56 -13.24 0.86
C THR A 41 7.55 -14.39 1.03
N THR A 42 7.08 -15.48 1.63
CA THR A 42 7.70 -16.80 1.63
C THR A 42 6.71 -17.78 0.99
N PRO A 43 7.05 -18.44 -0.13
CA PRO A 43 8.30 -18.28 -0.90
C PRO A 43 8.39 -16.88 -1.57
N PRO A 44 9.60 -16.41 -1.93
CA PRO A 44 9.78 -15.11 -2.59
C PRO A 44 9.03 -15.01 -3.91
N PRO A 45 8.62 -13.81 -4.35
CA PRO A 45 7.80 -13.60 -5.54
C PRO A 45 8.59 -13.93 -6.82
N MET A 46 8.46 -15.18 -7.28
CA MET A 46 9.01 -15.66 -8.55
C MET A 46 7.88 -16.19 -9.44
N MET A 47 8.04 -16.05 -10.76
CA MET A 47 7.03 -16.48 -11.74
C MET A 47 6.62 -17.95 -11.61
N CYS A 48 7.52 -18.84 -11.17
CA CYS A 48 7.22 -20.27 -11.02
C CYS A 48 6.40 -20.62 -9.77
N VAL A 49 6.25 -19.69 -8.82
CA VAL A 49 5.52 -19.88 -7.55
C VAL A 49 4.38 -18.88 -7.39
N SER A 50 3.95 -18.20 -8.45
CA SER A 50 2.94 -17.12 -8.41
C SER A 50 1.64 -17.53 -7.70
N GLU A 51 1.14 -18.72 -8.07
CA GLU A 51 -0.11 -19.29 -7.54
C GLU A 51 0.09 -20.14 -6.28
N TRP A 52 1.32 -20.23 -5.78
CA TRP A 52 1.59 -21.01 -4.57
C TRP A 52 1.03 -20.28 -3.35
N PRO A 53 0.61 -21.03 -2.31
CA PRO A 53 0.17 -20.42 -1.07
C PRO A 53 1.30 -19.64 -0.41
N VAL A 54 0.95 -18.54 0.26
CA VAL A 54 1.88 -17.80 1.13
C VAL A 54 2.04 -18.54 2.46
N GLU A 55 3.28 -18.67 2.90
CA GLU A 55 3.69 -19.31 4.16
C GLU A 55 4.26 -18.30 5.18
N GLY A 56 4.65 -17.12 4.71
CA GLY A 56 5.19 -16.01 5.50
C GLY A 56 5.20 -14.70 4.70
N ALA A 57 5.23 -13.56 5.38
CA ALA A 57 5.27 -12.25 4.71
C ALA A 57 5.88 -11.14 5.59
N CYS A 58 6.34 -10.06 4.95
CA CYS A 58 6.71 -8.82 5.67
C CYS A 58 5.49 -8.16 6.32
N ALA A 59 5.67 -7.13 7.15
CA ALA A 59 4.57 -6.47 7.86
C ALA A 59 3.39 -6.05 6.95
N LEU A 60 3.69 -5.52 5.76
CA LEU A 60 2.66 -5.11 4.80
C LEU A 60 1.99 -6.31 4.14
N GLY A 61 2.78 -7.29 3.67
CA GLY A 61 2.25 -8.50 3.08
C GLY A 61 1.41 -9.31 4.08
N TYR A 62 1.80 -9.32 5.35
CA TYR A 62 1.08 -9.98 6.45
C TYR A 62 -0.31 -9.36 6.67
N CYS A 63 -0.43 -8.03 6.52
CA CYS A 63 -1.72 -7.34 6.57
C CYS A 63 -2.65 -7.81 5.42
N GLY A 64 -2.12 -7.92 4.20
CA GLY A 64 -2.88 -8.44 3.05
C GLY A 64 -3.24 -9.92 3.24
N TRP A 65 -2.29 -10.73 3.67
CA TRP A 65 -2.50 -12.17 3.84
C TRP A 65 -3.46 -12.50 4.99
N GLN A 66 -3.08 -12.20 6.23
CA GLN A 66 -3.85 -12.59 7.41
C GLN A 66 -5.02 -11.65 7.70
N GLY A 67 -4.98 -10.41 7.18
CA GLY A 67 -6.04 -9.42 7.39
C GLY A 67 -7.08 -9.37 6.28
N GLU A 68 -6.66 -9.37 5.01
CA GLU A 68 -7.57 -9.29 3.85
C GLU A 68 -7.89 -10.67 3.25
N GLY A 69 -7.24 -11.73 3.71
CA GLY A 69 -7.48 -13.09 3.23
C GLY A 69 -6.87 -13.38 1.86
N LEU A 70 -5.86 -12.62 1.43
CA LEU A 70 -5.09 -12.94 0.22
C LEU A 70 -4.31 -14.24 0.43
N THR A 71 -4.28 -15.13 -0.55
CA THR A 71 -3.78 -16.51 -0.33
C THR A 71 -2.54 -16.85 -1.14
N THR A 72 -2.34 -16.22 -2.30
CA THR A 72 -1.24 -16.55 -3.20
C THR A 72 -0.08 -15.54 -3.11
N VAL A 73 1.11 -16.00 -3.51
CA VAL A 73 2.31 -15.16 -3.58
C VAL A 73 2.06 -13.91 -4.43
N THR A 74 1.40 -14.06 -5.58
CA THR A 74 1.09 -12.91 -6.46
C THR A 74 0.09 -11.95 -5.85
N GLU A 75 -0.99 -12.43 -5.22
CA GLU A 75 -1.97 -11.55 -4.57
C GLU A 75 -1.33 -10.67 -3.50
N VAL A 76 -0.47 -11.27 -2.66
CA VAL A 76 0.22 -10.54 -1.58
C VAL A 76 1.29 -9.59 -2.13
N GLU A 77 2.02 -9.97 -3.18
CA GLU A 77 2.99 -9.09 -3.84
C GLU A 77 2.31 -7.89 -4.51
N GLU A 78 1.17 -8.08 -5.18
CA GLU A 78 0.39 -6.99 -5.76
C GLU A 78 -0.15 -6.03 -4.69
N PHE A 79 -0.62 -6.59 -3.56
CA PHE A 79 -1.03 -5.79 -2.40
C PHE A 79 0.12 -4.95 -1.85
N PHE A 80 1.30 -5.56 -1.69
CA PHE A 80 2.51 -4.87 -1.25
C PHE A 80 2.89 -3.74 -2.20
N ALA A 81 3.00 -4.02 -3.50
CA ALA A 81 3.38 -3.03 -4.51
C ALA A 81 2.41 -1.85 -4.54
N ARG A 82 1.10 -2.12 -4.48
CA ARG A 82 0.07 -1.08 -4.44
C ARG A 82 0.18 -0.23 -3.17
N THR A 83 0.38 -0.86 -2.01
CA THR A 83 0.48 -0.15 -0.73
C THR A 83 1.74 0.73 -0.69
N CYS A 84 2.87 0.26 -1.22
CA CYS A 84 4.09 1.07 -1.39
C CYS A 84 3.86 2.27 -2.31
N TYR A 85 3.19 2.08 -3.45
CA TYR A 85 2.83 3.16 -4.35
C TYR A 85 1.93 4.22 -3.68
N GLU A 86 0.87 3.78 -2.99
CA GLU A 86 -0.03 4.69 -2.29
C GLU A 86 0.69 5.46 -1.16
N ALA A 87 1.59 4.79 -0.43
CA ALA A 87 2.42 5.43 0.59
C ALA A 87 3.32 6.51 -0.01
N ASP A 88 3.99 6.24 -1.14
CA ASP A 88 4.82 7.23 -1.85
C ASP A 88 4.00 8.44 -2.30
N VAL A 89 2.81 8.20 -2.87
CA VAL A 89 1.89 9.28 -3.30
C VAL A 89 1.48 10.14 -2.10
N ARG A 90 1.15 9.53 -0.96
CA ARG A 90 0.79 10.26 0.27
C ARG A 90 1.96 11.06 0.84
N MET A 91 3.16 10.52 0.74
CA MET A 91 4.39 11.19 1.19
C MET A 91 4.80 12.32 0.25
N GLY A 92 4.36 12.31 -1.01
CA GLY A 92 4.82 13.24 -2.04
C GLY A 92 6.29 13.03 -2.40
N GLU A 93 6.85 11.86 -2.07
CA GLU A 93 8.26 11.51 -2.29
C GLU A 93 8.33 10.18 -3.05
N PRO A 94 8.95 10.14 -4.24
CA PRO A 94 9.21 8.89 -4.94
C PRO A 94 10.09 7.95 -4.10
N ALA A 95 9.65 6.70 -3.98
CA ALA A 95 10.30 5.68 -3.16
C ALA A 95 10.49 6.11 -1.69
N GLY A 96 9.58 6.92 -1.14
CA GLY A 96 9.57 7.29 0.28
C GLY A 96 9.31 6.08 1.19
N CYS A 97 8.56 5.09 0.70
CA CYS A 97 8.35 3.78 1.35
C CYS A 97 9.65 3.11 1.82
N ARG A 98 10.78 3.33 1.11
CA ARG A 98 12.10 2.75 1.44
C ARG A 98 12.57 3.04 2.86
N TYR A 99 12.22 4.19 3.44
CA TYR A 99 12.68 4.51 4.80
C TYR A 99 12.09 3.56 5.85
N PHE A 100 10.85 3.13 5.65
CA PHE A 100 10.24 2.12 6.51
C PHE A 100 10.72 0.71 6.15
N LEU A 101 10.80 0.37 4.86
CA LEU A 101 11.22 -0.97 4.44
C LEU A 101 12.66 -1.29 4.87
N ASN A 102 13.61 -0.38 4.64
CA ASN A 102 14.99 -0.56 5.07
C ASN A 102 15.09 -0.63 6.59
N TRP A 103 14.37 0.24 7.31
CA TRP A 103 14.33 0.15 8.77
C TRP A 103 13.77 -1.20 9.23
N PHE A 104 12.66 -1.65 8.65
CA PHE A 104 12.03 -2.92 9.00
C PHE A 104 12.97 -4.09 8.75
N ASP A 105 13.73 -4.10 7.65
CA ASP A 105 14.62 -5.20 7.30
C ASP A 105 15.95 -5.18 8.07
N ASP A 106 16.52 -3.99 8.31
CA ASP A 106 17.86 -3.84 8.92
C ASP A 106 17.82 -3.80 10.46
N THR A 107 16.66 -3.52 11.07
CA THR A 107 16.53 -3.41 12.53
C THR A 107 16.52 -4.79 13.19
N PRO A 108 17.27 -5.02 14.29
CA PRO A 108 17.19 -6.28 15.03
C PRO A 108 15.76 -6.65 15.38
N ARG A 109 15.36 -7.90 15.11
CA ARG A 109 13.97 -8.37 15.21
C ARG A 109 13.26 -7.93 16.49
N ALA A 110 13.88 -8.10 17.65
CA ALA A 110 13.28 -7.73 18.93
C ALA A 110 12.99 -6.22 19.06
N GLU A 111 13.84 -5.37 18.49
CA GLU A 111 13.64 -3.92 18.44
C GLU A 111 12.55 -3.56 17.43
N MET A 112 12.59 -4.17 16.24
CA MET A 112 11.57 -3.99 15.20
C MET A 112 10.17 -4.33 15.73
N LEU A 113 10.02 -5.48 16.39
CA LEU A 113 8.73 -5.95 16.93
C LEU A 113 8.17 -4.96 17.95
N ARG A 114 9.00 -4.56 18.93
CA ARG A 114 8.61 -3.62 19.99
C ARG A 114 8.18 -2.28 19.41
N ASP A 115 9.00 -1.70 18.54
CA ASP A 115 8.80 -0.35 18.05
C ASP A 115 7.65 -0.29 17.01
N LEU A 116 7.50 -1.31 16.17
CA LEU A 116 6.38 -1.40 15.25
C LEU A 116 5.06 -1.65 15.98
N LEU A 117 5.07 -2.45 17.05
CA LEU A 117 3.87 -2.70 17.86
C LEU A 117 3.32 -1.40 18.45
N GLU A 118 4.19 -0.53 18.99
CA GLU A 118 3.77 0.79 19.50
C GLU A 118 3.05 1.62 18.42
N GLU A 119 3.58 1.62 17.20
CA GLU A 119 3.01 2.35 16.07
C GLU A 119 1.69 1.75 15.56
N VAL A 120 1.56 0.42 15.55
CA VAL A 120 0.33 -0.29 15.18
C VAL A 120 -0.76 -0.06 16.22
N GLU A 121 -0.44 -0.18 17.51
CA GLU A 121 -1.41 0.04 18.60
C GLU A 121 -1.90 1.49 18.62
N ARG A 122 -1.01 2.47 18.44
CA ARG A 122 -1.43 3.87 18.31
C ARG A 122 -2.41 4.05 17.15
N THR A 123 -2.11 3.52 15.96
CA THR A 123 -3.00 3.64 14.80
C THR A 123 -4.36 2.99 15.06
N LEU A 124 -4.40 1.83 15.71
CA LEU A 124 -5.66 1.17 16.08
C LEU A 124 -6.45 2.00 17.11
N SER A 125 -5.78 2.55 18.13
CA SER A 125 -6.43 3.44 19.10
C SER A 125 -7.04 4.68 18.44
N GLU A 126 -6.29 5.36 17.55
CA GLU A 126 -6.79 6.52 16.78
C GLU A 126 -8.06 6.19 15.98
N ARG A 127 -8.12 4.98 15.38
CA ARG A 127 -9.30 4.53 14.63
C ARG A 127 -10.51 4.23 15.51
N ILE A 128 -10.30 3.76 16.73
CA ILE A 128 -11.38 3.41 17.67
C ILE A 128 -11.95 4.66 18.34
N THR A 129 -11.09 5.60 18.75
CA THR A 129 -11.53 6.81 19.46
C THR A 129 -12.09 7.87 18.52
N GLY A 130 -11.77 7.81 17.22
CA GLY A 130 -12.16 8.83 16.24
C GLY A 130 -11.48 10.18 16.45
N GLU A 131 -10.49 10.26 17.36
CA GLU A 131 -9.71 11.47 17.58
C GLU A 131 -8.70 11.63 16.43
N PRO A 132 -8.77 12.73 15.67
CA PRO A 132 -7.81 12.95 14.59
C PRO A 132 -6.41 13.17 15.16
N ASN A 133 -5.43 12.45 14.59
CA ASN A 133 -4.02 12.67 14.86
C ASN A 133 -3.66 14.17 14.66
N PRO A 134 -3.06 14.85 15.65
CA PRO A 134 -2.70 16.27 15.54
C PRO A 134 -1.74 16.58 14.38
N ASP A 135 -1.04 15.58 13.83
CA ASP A 135 -0.15 15.71 12.67
C ASP A 135 -0.86 15.57 11.31
N ALA A 136 -2.17 15.24 11.29
CA ALA A 136 -2.96 15.06 10.07
C ALA A 136 -3.52 16.37 9.50
N VAL A 137 -3.31 17.51 10.18
CA VAL A 137 -3.76 18.83 9.73
C VAL A 137 -2.83 19.32 8.61
N LYS A 138 -3.08 18.87 7.37
CA LYS A 138 -2.86 19.57 6.08
C LYS A 138 -3.03 18.58 4.91
N SER A 139 -4.27 18.24 4.56
CA SER A 139 -4.64 17.99 3.15
C SER A 139 -6.15 17.85 3.01
N SER A 140 -6.86 18.97 3.01
CA SER A 140 -8.23 19.01 2.50
C SER A 140 -8.48 20.37 1.84
N THR A 141 -7.87 20.57 0.68
CA THR A 141 -8.33 21.58 -0.26
C THR A 141 -8.10 21.07 -1.66
N THR A 142 -9.10 20.38 -2.21
CA THR A 142 -9.37 20.45 -3.66
C THR A 142 -10.85 20.17 -3.88
N THR A 143 -11.63 21.25 -3.95
CA THR A 143 -12.95 21.22 -4.61
C THR A 143 -12.68 21.32 -6.10
N GLU A 144 -12.84 20.21 -6.82
CA GLU A 144 -12.68 20.13 -8.27
C GLU A 144 -13.93 20.73 -8.97
N PRO A 145 -13.79 21.61 -9.98
CA PRO A 145 -14.92 22.07 -10.77
C PRO A 145 -15.19 21.14 -11.97
N ALA A 146 -16.48 20.88 -12.21
CA ALA A 146 -17.00 19.98 -13.25
C ALA A 146 -16.54 20.29 -14.70
N PRO A 147 -16.38 19.28 -15.57
CA PRO A 147 -15.92 19.47 -16.94
C PRO A 147 -17.01 20.06 -17.86
N LYS A 148 -16.63 21.09 -18.64
CA LYS A 148 -17.46 21.70 -19.69
C LYS A 148 -17.48 20.81 -20.95
N ARG A 149 -18.69 20.46 -21.41
CA ARG A 149 -18.96 19.79 -22.71
C ARG A 149 -18.42 20.61 -23.89
N VAL A 150 -17.58 20.00 -24.72
CA VAL A 150 -17.17 20.54 -26.03
C VAL A 150 -18.08 20.00 -27.13
N ALA A 151 -18.77 20.89 -27.84
CA ALA A 151 -19.61 20.57 -28.99
C ALA A 151 -18.76 20.22 -30.22
N SER A 152 -18.94 19.01 -30.76
CA SER A 152 -18.27 18.54 -31.97
C SER A 152 -18.99 19.07 -33.22
N LYS A 153 -18.34 19.98 -33.96
CA LYS A 153 -18.77 20.43 -35.30
C LYS A 153 -18.32 19.40 -36.35
N ARG A 154 -19.26 18.62 -36.89
CA ARG A 154 -19.06 17.83 -38.12
C ARG A 154 -18.85 18.77 -39.31
N LYS A 155 -17.68 18.73 -39.94
CA LYS A 155 -17.44 19.25 -41.30
C LYS A 155 -17.37 18.08 -42.28
N SER A 156 -18.39 17.98 -43.12
CA SER A 156 -18.43 17.07 -44.28
C SER A 156 -17.44 17.54 -45.34
N LYS A 157 -16.45 16.72 -45.68
CA LYS A 157 -15.58 16.95 -46.85
C LYS A 157 -15.86 15.87 -47.89
N LYS A 158 -16.64 16.25 -48.91
CA LYS A 158 -17.00 15.48 -50.10
C LYS A 158 -15.71 15.20 -50.88
N LYS A 159 -15.32 13.93 -51.04
CA LYS A 159 -14.17 13.52 -51.88
C LYS A 159 -14.72 12.84 -53.13
N SER A 160 -14.43 13.46 -54.27
CA SER A 160 -14.62 12.95 -55.62
C SER A 160 -13.58 11.87 -55.95
N GLY A 161 -14.02 10.81 -56.62
CA GLY A 161 -13.20 9.77 -57.25
C GLY A 161 -14.17 8.82 -57.95
N ASN A 162 -14.57 9.11 -59.18
CA ASN A 162 -13.89 8.83 -60.46
C ASN A 162 -13.80 7.33 -60.75
N ASP A 163 -14.67 6.93 -61.68
CA ASP A 163 -14.81 5.63 -62.30
C ASP A 163 -13.51 5.13 -62.93
N VAL A 164 -13.24 3.83 -62.80
CA VAL A 164 -12.70 3.02 -63.90
C VAL A 164 -13.35 1.63 -63.79
N ALA A 165 -14.08 1.29 -64.85
CA ALA A 165 -14.65 -0.02 -65.11
C ALA A 165 -13.75 -0.84 -66.05
N ALA A 166 -13.92 -2.16 -65.96
CA ALA A 166 -13.47 -3.24 -66.83
C ALA A 166 -11.99 -3.67 -66.74
#